data_AF-A0A4V2YD28-F1
#
_entry.id   AF-A0A4V2YD28-F1
#
_cell.length_a   1.000
_cell.length_b   1.000
_cell.length_c   1.000
_cell.angle_alpha   90.00
_cell.angle_beta   90.00
_cell.angle_gamma   90.00
#
_symmetry.space_group_name_H-M   'P 1'
#
loop_
_entity.id
_entity.type
_entity.pdbx_description
1 polymer ?
#
loop_
_entity_poly.entity_id
_entity_poly.type
_entity_poly.pdbx_seq_one_letter_code
_entity_poly.pdbx_strand_id
1 'polypeptide(L)' 'MTISQQVLLTDLQSRVAAVRDEIVAVRRDLHAHPELGWHEVRTTELIRKRLVAAGLSPQVLPTGTGLICD' A
#
# COMPACT_ATOMS: atom_id res chain seq x y z
N MET A 1 -25.77 -18.19 -8.66
CA MET A 1 -24.69 -17.16 -8.70
C MET A 1 -24.21 -16.68 -7.32
N THR A 2 -24.84 -17.06 -6.20
CA THR A 2 -24.57 -16.47 -4.87
C THR A 2 -23.45 -17.14 -4.07
N ILE A 3 -23.28 -18.47 -4.13
CA ILE A 3 -22.28 -19.18 -3.31
C ILE A 3 -20.84 -18.83 -3.74
N SER A 4 -20.57 -18.77 -5.05
CA SER A 4 -19.23 -18.45 -5.56
C SER A 4 -18.79 -17.02 -5.22
N GLN A 5 -19.71 -16.06 -5.24
CA GLN A 5 -19.41 -14.68 -4.83
C GLN A 5 -19.16 -14.59 -3.32
N GLN A 6 -19.92 -15.33 -2.52
CA GLN A 6 -19.71 -15.37 -1.07
C GLN A 6 -18.32 -15.94 -0.72
N VAL A 7 -17.89 -17.01 -1.38
CA VAL A 7 -16.56 -17.61 -1.16
C VAL A 7 -15.43 -16.62 -1.49
N LEU A 8 -15.54 -15.90 -2.62
CA LEU A 8 -14.55 -14.88 -3.00
C LEU A 8 -14.49 -13.72 -1.99
N LEU A 9 -15.63 -13.27 -1.47
CA LEU A 9 -15.67 -12.21 -0.46
C LEU A 9 -15.01 -12.64 0.84
N THR A 10 -15.24 -13.88 1.28
CA THR A 10 -14.62 -14.41 2.50
C THR A 10 -13.10 -14.57 2.35
N ASP A 11 -12.62 -15.00 1.19
CA ASP A 11 -11.18 -15.06 0.89
C ASP A 11 -10.56 -13.65 0.93
N LEU A 12 -11.17 -12.69 0.24
CA LEU A 12 -10.70 -11.30 0.23
C LEU A 12 -10.65 -10.73 1.66
N GLN A 13 -11.72 -10.91 2.44
CA GLN A 13 -11.76 -10.45 3.84
C GLN A 13 -10.63 -11.07 4.66
N SER A 14 -10.35 -12.36 4.48
CA SER A 14 -9.27 -13.05 5.17
C SER A 14 -7.89 -12.50 4.79
N ARG A 15 -7.67 -12.24 3.50
CA ARG A 15 -6.42 -11.64 2.99
C ARG A 15 -6.22 -10.20 3.48
N VAL A 16 -7.29 -9.40 3.55
CA VAL A 16 -7.25 -8.04 4.11
C VAL A 16 -6.99 -8.08 5.61
N ALA A 17 -7.62 -8.99 6.35
CA ALA A 17 -7.40 -9.15 7.78
C ALA A 17 -5.95 -9.53 8.10
N ALA A 18 -5.34 -10.39 7.28
CA ALA A 18 -3.95 -10.83 7.45
C ALA A 18 -2.92 -9.69 7.39
N VAL A 19 -3.20 -8.62 6.63
CA VAL A 19 -2.29 -7.46 6.49
C VAL A 19 -2.67 -6.27 7.38
N ARG A 20 -3.74 -6.38 8.17
CA ARG A 20 -4.33 -5.26 8.91
C ARG A 20 -3.34 -4.54 9.81
N ASP A 21 -2.62 -5.30 10.64
CA ASP A 21 -1.73 -4.70 11.65
C ASP A 21 -0.53 -4.00 11.01
N GLU A 22 -0.03 -4.55 9.91
CA GLU A 22 1.02 -3.95 9.10
C GLU A 22 0.56 -2.61 8.49
N ILE A 23 -0.64 -2.57 7.91
CA ILE A 23 -1.22 -1.34 7.34
C ILE A 23 -1.50 -0.29 8.44
N VAL A 24 -1.94 -0.73 9.63
CA VAL A 24 -2.10 0.18 10.78
C VAL A 24 -0.75 0.78 11.20
N ALA A 25 0.34 0.00 11.18
CA ALA A 25 1.67 0.50 11.47
C ALA A 25 2.12 1.55 10.43
N VAL A 26 1.91 1.30 9.14
CA VAL A 26 2.17 2.28 8.06
C VAL A 26 1.39 3.56 8.28
N ARG A 27 0.08 3.46 8.57
CA ARG A 27 -0.76 4.64 8.81
C ARG A 27 -0.24 5.48 9.97
N ARG A 28 0.19 4.83 11.07
CA ARG A 28 0.77 5.50 12.24
C ARG A 28 2.08 6.19 11.89
N ASP A 29 2.94 5.50 11.15
CA ASP A 29 4.22 6.05 10.69
C ASP A 29 4.05 7.27 9.80
N LEU A 30 3.15 7.21 8.80
CA LEU A 30 2.84 8.34 7.93
C LEU A 30 2.21 9.51 8.70
N HIS A 31 1.33 9.25 9.66
CA HIS A 31 0.75 10.29 10.52
C HIS A 31 1.80 10.98 11.40
N ALA A 32 2.78 10.25 11.90
CA ALA A 32 3.83 10.79 12.76
C ALA A 32 4.87 11.62 11.97
N HIS A 33 4.95 11.44 10.65
CA HIS A 33 5.96 12.05 9.80
C HIS A 33 5.34 12.62 8.51
N PRO A 34 4.48 13.66 8.63
CA PRO A 34 3.91 14.30 7.46
C PRO A 34 4.99 15.03 6.64
N GLU A 35 4.82 15.01 5.32
CA GLU A 35 5.67 15.75 4.37
C GLU A 35 4.85 16.86 3.68
N LEU A 36 5.54 17.89 3.20
CA LEU A 36 4.91 18.98 2.46
C LEU A 36 4.53 18.53 1.05
N GLY A 37 3.56 19.24 0.47
CA GLY A 37 3.22 19.09 -0.95
C GLY A 37 4.46 19.22 -1.82
N TRP A 38 4.61 18.29 -2.78
CA TRP A 38 5.75 18.21 -3.70
C TRP A 38 7.09 17.82 -3.06
N HIS A 39 7.08 17.38 -1.79
CA HIS A 39 8.27 16.97 -1.05
C HIS A 39 8.09 15.62 -0.34
N GLU A 40 7.18 14.77 -0.83
CA GLU A 40 6.79 13.48 -0.24
C GLU A 40 7.80 12.35 -0.52
N VAL A 41 9.10 12.63 -0.38
CA VAL A 41 10.20 11.74 -0.78
C VAL A 41 10.25 10.48 0.10
N ARG A 42 10.13 10.64 1.42
CA ARG A 42 10.14 9.53 2.38
C ARG A 42 8.89 8.65 2.20
N THR A 43 7.74 9.27 2.01
CA THR A 43 6.46 8.59 1.80
C THR A 43 6.49 7.75 0.53
N THR A 44 6.97 8.31 -0.58
CA THR A 44 7.07 7.59 -1.85
C THR A 44 8.06 6.43 -1.78
N GLU A 45 9.20 6.62 -1.10
CA GLU A 45 10.15 5.53 -0.85
C GLU A 45 9.60 4.42 0.06
N LEU A 46 8.81 4.77 1.08
CA LEU A 46 8.12 3.81 1.93
C LEU A 46 7.14 2.95 1.10
N ILE A 47 6.30 3.60 0.27
CA ILE A 47 5.34 2.90 -0.59
C ILE A 47 6.08 1.98 -1.57
N ARG A 48 7.14 2.48 -2.23
CA ARG A 48 7.95 1.70 -3.17
C ARG A 48 8.52 0.44 -2.51
N LYS A 49 9.15 0.57 -1.34
CA LYS A 49 9.71 -0.57 -0.60
C LYS A 49 8.67 -1.63 -0.27
N ARG A 50 7.48 -1.22 0.15
CA ARG A 50 6.38 -2.13 0.49
C ARG A 50 5.85 -2.88 -0.73
N LEU A 51 5.65 -2.19 -1.85
CA LEU A 51 5.19 -2.80 -3.09
C LEU A 51 6.24 -3.80 -3.63
N VAL A 52 7.52 -3.45 -3.60
CA VAL A 52 8.62 -4.38 -3.95
C VAL A 52 8.63 -5.60 -3.04
N ALA A 53 8.48 -5.42 -1.72
CA ALA A 53 8.41 -6.53 -0.77
C ALA A 53 7.20 -7.46 -1.01
N ALA A 54 6.11 -6.93 -1.56
CA ALA A 54 4.94 -7.69 -1.98
C ALA A 54 5.13 -8.40 -3.34
N GLY A 55 6.30 -8.29 -3.97
CA GLY A 55 6.62 -8.89 -5.27
C GLY A 55 6.13 -8.08 -6.47
N LEU A 56 5.72 -6.83 -6.27
CA LEU A 56 5.27 -5.93 -7.34
C LEU A 56 6.43 -5.08 -7.89
N SER A 57 6.20 -4.46 -9.03
CA SER A 57 7.21 -3.67 -9.77
C SER A 57 6.83 -2.19 -9.88
N PRO A 58 6.88 -1.42 -8.77
CA PRO A 58 6.51 -0.01 -8.80
C PRO A 58 7.52 0.86 -9.57
N GLN A 59 7.01 1.87 -10.26
CA GLN A 59 7.79 2.88 -10.96
C GLN A 59 7.59 4.26 -10.31
N VAL A 60 8.68 4.85 -9.83
CA VAL A 60 8.67 6.23 -9.32
C VAL A 60 8.63 7.19 -10.50
N LEU A 61 7.75 8.19 -10.43
CA LEU A 61 7.60 9.21 -11.46
C LEU A 61 8.78 10.19 -11.46
N PRO A 62 9.03 10.92 -12.56
CA PRO A 62 10.19 11.81 -12.67
C PRO A 62 10.31 12.89 -11.58
N THR A 63 9.20 13.28 -10.96
CA THR A 63 9.18 14.26 -9.86
C THR A 63 9.73 13.70 -8.54
N GLY A 64 9.90 12.37 -8.42
CA GLY A 64 10.39 11.70 -7.22
C GLY A 64 9.35 11.53 -6.10
N THR A 65 8.20 12.19 -6.20
CA THR A 65 7.14 12.17 -5.19
C THR A 65 5.87 11.42 -5.62
N GLY A 66 5.77 11.03 -6.89
CA GLY A 66 4.70 10.17 -7.40
C GLY A 66 5.18 8.76 -7.71
N LEU A 67 4.27 7.79 -7.73
CA LEU A 67 4.56 6.39 -8.07
C LEU A 67 3.34 5.73 -8.73
N ILE A 68 3.59 4.84 -9.69
CA ILE A 68 2.59 3.93 -10.28
C ILE A 68 3.04 2.48 -10.13
N CYS A 69 2.08 1.55 -10.08
CA CYS A 69 2.33 0.12 -10.01
C CYS A 69 1.15 -0.62 -10.64
N ASP A 70 1.44 -1.52 -11.58
CA ASP A 70 0.46 -2.39 -12.25
C ASP A 70 0.15 -3.65 -11.43
#